data_AF-A0A852VDI7-F1
#
_entry.id   AF-A0A852VDI7-F1
#
_cell.length_a   1.000
_cell.length_b   1.000
_cell.length_c   1.000
_cell.angle_alpha   90.00
_cell.angle_beta   90.00
_cell.angle_gamma   90.00
#
_symmetry.space_group_name_H-M   'P 1'
#
loop_
_entity.id
_entity.type
_entity.pdbx_description
1 polymer ?
#
loop_
_entity_poly.entity_id
_entity_poly.type
_entity_poly.pdbx_seq_one_letter_code
_entity_poly.pdbx_strand_id
1 'polypeptide(L)'
;MMTWAGAGAPELPPEWMGHIHTAKLDEELKTVTVDGGTIVKPAQDIPSVGRFAVVLDPQKVKHLLFEPGKQDAPPRLDQMAAGNVG
;
A
#
# COMPACT_ATOMS: atom_id res chain seq x y z
N MET A 1 29.24 14.39 10.32
CA MET A 1 28.12 13.42 10.29
C MET A 1 26.86 14.21 9.97
N MET A 2 26.44 14.25 8.71
CA MET A 2 25.32 15.08 8.26
C MET A 2 24.04 14.24 8.35
N THR A 3 23.18 14.52 9.33
CA THR A 3 21.87 13.86 9.47
C THR A 3 20.88 14.49 8.50
N TRP A 4 20.34 13.67 7.60
CA TRP A 4 19.26 14.05 6.69
C TRP A 4 17.97 14.26 7.50
N ALA A 5 17.62 15.50 7.82
CA ALA A 5 16.31 15.83 8.37
C ALA A 5 15.30 15.89 7.20
N GLY A 6 14.55 14.80 7.02
CA GLY A 6 13.49 14.72 6.01
C GLY A 6 12.30 15.59 6.39
N ALA A 7 12.11 16.69 5.65
CA ALA A 7 10.89 17.47 5.43
C ALA A 7 9.70 17.24 6.39
N GLY A 8 9.62 18.05 7.46
CA GLY A 8 8.40 18.72 7.96
C GLY A 8 7.12 17.92 8.26
N ALA A 9 7.10 16.60 8.13
CA ALA A 9 5.99 15.75 8.55
C ALA A 9 6.11 15.49 10.08
N PRO A 10 4.99 15.47 10.84
CA PRO A 10 5.04 15.08 12.24
C PRO A 10 5.76 13.73 12.37
N GLU A 11 6.63 13.58 13.38
CA GLU A 11 7.40 12.36 13.60
C GLU A 11 6.47 11.17 13.84
N LEU A 12 6.14 10.44 12.77
CA LEU A 12 5.57 9.12 12.88
C LEU A 12 6.70 8.17 13.30
N PRO A 13 6.51 7.32 14.32
CA PRO A 13 7.51 6.33 14.68
C PRO A 13 7.77 5.41 13.47
N PRO A 14 9.01 4.94 13.27
CA PRO A 14 9.31 3.98 12.23
C PRO A 14 8.48 2.71 12.44
N GLU A 15 7.91 2.18 11.36
CA GLU A 15 7.06 1.00 11.40
C GLU A 15 7.25 0.13 10.15
N TRP A 16 6.99 -1.16 10.30
CA TRP A 16 6.78 -2.05 9.17
C TRP A 16 5.31 -1.99 8.75
N MET A 17 5.05 -1.84 7.45
CA MET A 17 3.69 -1.80 6.91
C MET A 17 3.52 -2.80 5.76
N GLY A 18 2.53 -3.68 5.88
CA GLY A 18 2.16 -4.61 4.82
C GLY A 18 1.58 -3.88 3.61
N HIS A 19 2.02 -4.29 2.42
CA HIS A 19 1.50 -3.83 1.14
C HIS A 19 0.71 -4.97 0.50
N ILE A 20 -0.57 -4.74 0.21
CA ILE A 20 -1.45 -5.71 -0.40
C ILE A 20 -1.76 -5.25 -1.81
N HIS A 21 -1.47 -6.11 -2.79
CA HIS A 21 -1.78 -5.87 -4.18
C HIS A 21 -3.29 -5.84 -4.41
N THR A 22 -3.75 -4.86 -5.19
CA THR A 22 -5.10 -4.82 -5.77
C THR A 22 -5.02 -4.52 -7.26
N ALA A 23 -5.96 -5.06 -8.03
CA ALA A 23 -6.11 -4.73 -9.45
C ALA A 23 -7.02 -3.49 -9.66
N LYS A 24 -7.78 -3.08 -8.63
CA LYS A 24 -8.81 -2.04 -8.72
C LYS A 24 -8.98 -1.31 -7.38
N LEU A 25 -8.11 -0.36 -7.10
CA LEU A 25 -8.03 0.33 -5.81
C LEU A 25 -9.35 1.02 -5.43
N ASP A 26 -10.00 1.69 -6.37
CA ASP A 26 -11.22 2.45 -6.11
C ASP A 26 -12.43 1.54 -5.78
N GLU A 27 -12.45 0.31 -6.28
CA GLU A 27 -13.47 -0.69 -5.92
C GLU A 27 -13.20 -1.23 -4.51
N GLU A 28 -11.95 -1.59 -4.21
CA GLU A 28 -11.58 -2.12 -2.89
C GLU A 28 -11.76 -1.10 -1.76
N LEU A 29 -11.49 0.18 -2.01
CA LEU A 29 -11.71 1.22 -1.00
C LEU A 29 -13.19 1.36 -0.61
N LYS A 30 -14.12 1.08 -1.54
CA LYS A 30 -15.55 1.02 -1.22
C LYS A 30 -15.82 -0.17 -0.30
N THR A 31 -15.28 -1.34 -0.64
CA THR A 31 -15.39 -2.55 0.20
C THR A 31 -14.85 -2.31 1.61
N VAL A 32 -13.67 -1.70 1.74
CA VAL A 32 -13.07 -1.32 3.04
C VAL A 32 -14.06 -0.49 3.87
N THR A 33 -14.70 0.51 3.28
CA THR A 33 -15.66 1.34 4.02
C THR A 33 -16.94 0.58 4.41
N VAL A 34 -17.46 -0.26 3.51
CA VAL A 34 -18.65 -1.10 3.77
C VAL A 34 -18.40 -2.08 4.91
N ASP A 35 -17.20 -2.67 4.96
CA ASP A 35 -16.84 -3.69 5.95
C ASP A 35 -16.43 -3.10 7.31
N GLY A 36 -16.51 -1.77 7.49
CA GLY A 36 -16.21 -1.09 8.75
C GLY A 36 -14.75 -0.67 8.93
N GLY A 37 -13.96 -0.74 7.86
CA GLY A 37 -12.62 -0.16 7.79
C GLY A 37 -12.65 1.36 7.68
N THR A 38 -11.47 1.96 7.67
CA THR A 38 -11.29 3.42 7.59
C THR A 38 -10.21 3.78 6.60
N ILE A 39 -10.50 4.72 5.70
CA ILE A 39 -9.50 5.28 4.79
C ILE A 39 -8.72 6.35 5.56
N VAL A 40 -7.45 6.06 5.86
CA VAL A 40 -6.53 7.00 6.55
C VAL A 40 -5.91 7.96 5.55
N LYS A 41 -5.48 7.41 4.41
CA LYS A 41 -4.96 8.17 3.28
C LYS A 41 -5.75 7.78 2.03
N PRO A 42 -6.46 8.73 1.39
CA PRO A 42 -7.15 8.49 0.14
C PRO A 42 -6.21 7.99 -0.96
N ALA A 43 -6.79 7.38 -1.99
CA ALA A 43 -6.05 6.94 -3.18
C ALA A 43 -5.23 8.10 -3.76
N GLN A 44 -3.94 7.85 -3.98
CA GLN A 44 -3.01 8.78 -4.58
C GLN A 44 -2.17 8.09 -5.64
N ASP A 45 -1.95 8.78 -6.75
CA ASP A 45 -1.11 8.33 -7.84
C ASP A 45 0.37 8.57 -7.52
N ILE A 46 1.21 7.60 -7.87
CA ILE A 46 2.66 7.68 -7.88
C ILE A 46 3.08 7.60 -9.35
N PRO A 47 3.60 8.69 -9.94
CA PRO A 47 4.00 8.71 -11.34
C PRO A 47 4.90 7.53 -11.69
N SER A 48 4.58 6.82 -12.77
CA SER A 48 5.33 5.67 -13.30
C SER A 48 5.34 4.40 -12.43
N VAL A 49 4.73 4.41 -11.24
CA VAL A 49 4.80 3.29 -10.28
C VAL A 49 3.43 2.64 -10.06
N GLY A 50 2.38 3.43 -9.86
CA GLY A 50 1.05 2.89 -9.55
C GLY A 50 0.22 3.85 -8.70
N ARG A 51 -0.75 3.32 -7.98
CA ARG A 51 -1.65 4.06 -7.08
C ARG A 51 -1.71 3.36 -5.74
N PHE A 52 -1.85 4.11 -4.66
CA PHE A 52 -1.96 3.54 -3.32
C PHE A 52 -2.94 4.26 -2.42
N ALA A 53 -3.42 3.56 -1.40
CA ALA A 53 -4.17 4.13 -0.29
C ALA A 53 -3.76 3.45 1.02
N VAL A 54 -3.86 4.17 2.14
CA VAL A 54 -3.60 3.61 3.47
C VAL A 54 -4.93 3.48 4.19
N VAL A 55 -5.18 2.29 4.72
CA VAL A 55 -6.45 1.94 5.37
C VAL A 55 -6.20 1.30 6.74
N LEU A 56 -7.23 1.35 7.58
CA LEU A 56 -7.38 0.55 8.77
C LEU A 56 -8.48 -0.46 8.52
N ASP A 57 -8.26 -1.72 8.88
CA ASP A 57 -9.33 -2.70 8.95
C ASP A 57 -10.26 -2.44 10.16
N PRO A 58 -11.35 -3.20 10.34
CA PRO A 58 -12.23 -3.07 11.50
C PRO A 58 -11.51 -3.27 12.85
N GLN A 59 -10.42 -4.04 12.87
CA GLN A 59 -9.56 -4.30 14.02
C GLN A 59 -8.50 -3.20 14.26
N LYS A 60 -8.50 -2.15 13.42
CA LYS A 60 -7.58 -1.02 13.45
C LYS A 60 -6.13 -1.38 13.12
N VAL A 61 -5.92 -2.43 12.33
CA VAL A 61 -4.61 -2.76 11.76
C VAL A 61 -4.37 -1.93 10.50
N LYS A 62 -3.28 -1.16 10.51
CA LYS A 62 -2.89 -0.29 9.40
C LYS A 62 -2.17 -1.08 8.32
N HIS A 63 -2.62 -0.94 7.08
CA HIS A 63 -1.97 -1.53 5.92
C HIS A 63 -2.21 -0.67 4.67
N LEU A 64 -1.43 -0.95 3.62
CA LEU A 64 -1.50 -0.24 2.36
C LEU A 64 -2.12 -1.14 1.29
N LEU A 65 -3.03 -0.59 0.50
CA LEU A 65 -3.51 -1.17 -0.75
C LEU A 65 -2.75 -0.53 -1.92
N PHE A 66 -2.20 -1.35 -2.81
CA PHE A 66 -1.39 -0.91 -3.94
C PHE A 66 -1.90 -1.46 -5.26
N GLU A 67 -2.22 -0.57 -6.20
CA GLU A 67 -2.52 -0.89 -7.59
C GLU A 67 -1.29 -0.57 -8.44
N PRO A 68 -0.59 -1.58 -9.00
CA PRO A 68 0.60 -1.32 -9.81
C PRO A 68 0.23 -0.61 -11.13
N GLY A 69 1.13 0.27 -11.58
CA GLY A 69 1.06 0.83 -12.92
C GLY A 69 1.25 -0.25 -13.98
N LYS A 70 0.91 0.07 -15.23
CA LYS A 70 1.03 -0.86 -16.36
C LYS A 70 2.48 -1.06 -16.85
N GLN A 71 3.42 -0.28 -16.34
CA GLN A 71 4.84 -0.35 -16.73
C GLN A 71 5.65 -1.08 -15.65
N ASP A 72 6.49 -1.99 -16.09
CA ASP A 72 7.62 -2.58 -15.34
C ASP A 72 7.31 -3.39 -14.07
N ALA A 73 6.11 -3.95 -13.94
CA ALA A 73 5.87 -4.99 -12.94
C ALA A 73 6.61 -6.28 -13.37
N PRO A 74 7.54 -6.83 -12.56
CA PRO A 74 8.13 -8.13 -12.84
C PRO A 74 7.01 -9.19 -12.91
N PRO A 75 7.18 -10.24 -13.74
CA PRO A 75 6.17 -11.27 -13.86
C PRO A 75 5.87 -11.87 -12.49
N ARG A 76 4.58 -12.02 -12.16
CA ARG A 76 4.19 -12.77 -10.98
C ARG A 76 4.68 -14.21 -11.17
N LEU A 77 5.51 -14.66 -10.23
CA LEU A 77 5.98 -16.04 -10.22
C LEU A 77 4.85 -16.96 -9.75
N ASP A 78 4.92 -18.22 -10.15
CA ASP A 78 4.02 -19.24 -9.62
C ASP A 78 4.23 -19.37 -8.10
N GLN A 79 3.15 -19.65 -7.36
CA GLN A 79 3.17 -19.71 -5.90
C GLN A 79 4.29 -20.64 -5.36
N MET A 80 4.54 -21.75 -6.06
CA MET A 80 5.53 -22.76 -5.67
C MET A 80 6.88 -22.61 -6.40
N ALA A 81 7.09 -21.53 -7.14
CA ALA A 81 8.36 -21.30 -7.82
C ALA A 81 9.51 -21.10 -6.83
N ALA A 82 10.69 -21.64 -7.16
CA ALA A 82 11.87 -21.49 -6.32
C ALA A 82 12.23 -20.00 -6.14
N GLY A 83 12.35 -19.56 -4.89
CA GLY A 83 12.63 -18.17 -4.54
C GLY A 83 11.40 -17.26 -4.42
N ASN A 84 10.18 -17.78 -4.67
CA ASN A 84 8.96 -17.02 -4.40
C ASN A 84 8.55 -17.15 -2.93
N VAL A 85 8.26 -16.02 -2.28
CA VAL A 85 7.70 -15.97 -0.93
C VAL A 85 6.38 -15.20 -1.04
N GLY A 86 5.28 -15.94 -1.15
CA GLY A 86 3.92 -15.41 -1.37
C GLY A 86 3.28 -15.90 -2.64
#